data_AF-A0A1I5SB64-F1
#
_entry.id   AF-A0A1I5SB64-F1
#
_cell.length_a   1.000
_cell.length_b   1.000
_cell.length_c   1.000
_cell.angle_alpha   90.00
_cell.angle_beta   90.00
_cell.angle_gamma   90.00
#
_symmetry.space_group_name_H-M   'P 1'
#
loop_
_entity.id
_entity.type
_entity.pdbx_description
1 polymer ?
#
loop_
_entity_poly.entity_id
_entity_poly.type
_entity_poly.pdbx_seq_one_letter_code
_entity_poly.pdbx_strand_id
1 'polypeptide(L)'
;MQELTLAVVGIDFPNPDRSRSNRRYELLLCVPGEAVSLVPEPKNPHDPHAVAVFSIRGVQLGYLTAERAPWIGARLRAGEEVAAVFQGMGDTAAYVRVRFGGGVPTLPVGREASKPMDEDFYPDPEGSEWGA
;
A
#
# COMPACT_ATOMS: atom_id res chain seq x y z
N MET A 1 21.80 -5.57 5.40
CA MET A 1 20.50 -4.89 5.61
C MET A 1 19.52 -5.46 4.61
N GLN A 2 18.36 -5.93 5.06
CA GLN A 2 17.36 -6.60 4.22
C GLN A 2 16.13 -5.69 4.09
N GLU A 3 15.83 -5.30 2.86
CA GLU A 3 14.60 -4.60 2.52
C GLU A 3 13.78 -5.46 1.55
N LEU A 4 12.47 -5.43 1.71
CA LEU A 4 11.55 -6.13 0.80
C LEU A 4 10.21 -5.41 0.69
N THR A 5 9.53 -5.67 -0.41
CA THR A 5 8.16 -5.23 -0.63
C THR A 5 7.20 -6.34 -0.23
N LEU A 6 6.16 -5.97 0.51
CA LEU A 6 5.10 -6.88 0.95
C LEU A 6 3.76 -6.40 0.40
N ALA A 7 2.94 -7.36 -0.04
CA ALA A 7 1.57 -7.07 -0.44
C ALA A 7 0.65 -6.98 0.79
N VAL A 8 -0.25 -6.01 0.73
CA VAL A 8 -1.34 -5.77 1.67
C VAL A 8 -2.65 -6.13 0.96
N VAL A 9 -3.32 -7.14 1.47
CA VAL A 9 -4.55 -7.71 0.91
C VAL A 9 -5.76 -7.40 1.79
N GLY A 10 -6.95 -7.69 1.25
CA GLY A 10 -8.20 -7.42 1.93
C GLY A 10 -8.56 -5.93 1.96
N ILE A 11 -8.11 -5.18 0.95
CA ILE A 11 -8.24 -3.72 0.83
C ILE A 11 -9.67 -3.26 0.52
N ASP A 12 -10.52 -4.13 -0.01
CA ASP A 12 -11.92 -3.81 -0.33
C ASP A 12 -12.89 -4.22 0.79
N PHE A 13 -12.39 -4.82 1.87
CA PHE A 13 -13.20 -5.14 3.05
C PHE A 13 -13.32 -3.91 3.96
N PRO A 14 -14.51 -3.63 4.51
CA PRO A 14 -14.67 -2.56 5.50
C PRO A 14 -13.95 -2.92 6.80
N ASN A 15 -13.49 -1.90 7.50
CA ASN A 15 -12.93 -2.07 8.85
C ASN A 15 -14.04 -2.43 9.86
N PRO A 16 -13.68 -3.14 10.95
CA PRO A 16 -14.64 -3.56 11.99
C PRO A 16 -15.04 -2.42 12.94
N ASP A 17 -14.51 -1.21 12.74
CA ASP A 17 -14.83 -0.05 13.57
C ASP A 17 -16.27 0.42 13.36
N ARG A 18 -16.79 1.24 14.29
CA ARG A 18 -18.20 1.70 14.24
C ARG A 18 -18.54 2.47 12.97
N SER A 19 -17.57 3.20 12.41
CA SER A 19 -17.79 3.96 11.17
C SER A 19 -17.70 3.09 9.91
N ARG A 20 -17.31 1.82 10.04
CA ARG A 20 -17.01 0.90 8.95
C ARG A 20 -16.09 1.55 7.91
N SER A 21 -15.01 2.13 8.40
CA SER A 21 -14.07 2.89 7.57
C SER A 21 -13.60 2.06 6.38
N ASN A 22 -13.51 2.70 5.22
CA ASN A 22 -13.19 2.04 3.97
C ASN A 22 -11.66 2.01 3.78
N ARG A 23 -11.09 0.79 3.82
CA ARG A 23 -9.65 0.55 3.65
C ARG A 23 -9.12 1.09 2.32
N ARG A 24 -9.86 0.89 1.23
CA ARG A 24 -9.48 1.41 -0.10
C ARG A 24 -9.47 2.92 -0.14
N TYR A 25 -10.45 3.56 0.50
CA TYR A 25 -10.48 5.02 0.58
C TYR A 25 -9.27 5.56 1.35
N GLU A 26 -8.94 4.94 2.49
CA GLU A 26 -7.75 5.31 3.25
C GLU A 26 -6.46 5.11 2.44
N LEU A 27 -6.34 4.02 1.69
CA LEU A 27 -5.20 3.77 0.80
C LEU A 27 -5.02 4.83 -0.28
N LEU A 28 -6.12 5.40 -0.81
CA LEU A 28 -6.08 6.49 -1.77
C LEU A 28 -5.58 7.81 -1.16
N LEU A 29 -5.65 7.95 0.16
CA LEU A 29 -5.13 9.12 0.88
C LEU A 29 -3.65 8.96 1.28
N CYS A 30 -3.13 7.74 1.29
CA CYS A 30 -1.73 7.47 1.61
C CYS A 30 -0.79 7.99 0.51
N VAL A 31 0.32 8.59 0.92
CA VAL A 31 1.40 9.01 0.01
C VAL A 31 2.56 8.01 0.09
N PRO A 32 3.19 7.63 -1.04
CA PRO A 32 4.38 6.79 -1.00
C PRO A 32 5.45 7.37 -0.05
N GLY A 33 5.92 6.55 0.88
CA GLY A 33 6.89 6.92 1.91
C GLY A 33 6.25 7.24 3.26
N GLU A 34 4.92 7.38 3.31
CA GLU A 34 4.19 7.54 4.57
C GLU A 34 4.41 6.31 5.47
N ALA A 35 4.66 6.54 6.76
CA ALA A 35 4.88 5.47 7.72
C ALA A 35 3.62 4.61 7.88
N VAL A 36 3.82 3.30 8.01
CA VAL A 36 2.75 2.34 8.34
C VAL A 36 3.17 1.45 9.50
N SER A 37 2.19 1.03 10.28
CA SER A 37 2.40 0.12 11.42
C SER A 37 2.03 -1.31 11.05
N LEU A 38 2.88 -2.26 11.45
CA LEU A 38 2.64 -3.70 11.31
C LEU A 38 2.28 -4.27 12.69
N VAL A 39 1.06 -4.80 12.82
CA VAL A 39 0.51 -5.24 14.12
C VAL A 39 0.12 -6.71 14.05
N PRO A 40 0.85 -7.62 14.73
CA PRO A 40 0.45 -9.02 14.82
C PRO A 40 -0.87 -9.18 15.60
N GLU A 41 -1.78 -10.00 15.09
CA GLU A 41 -3.06 -10.32 15.72
C GLU A 41 -3.17 -11.82 16.05
N PRO A 42 -2.48 -12.32 17.09
CA PRO A 42 -2.46 -13.76 17.41
C PRO A 42 -3.83 -14.33 17.84
N LYS A 43 -4.81 -13.46 18.11
CA LYS A 43 -6.19 -13.81 18.47
C LYS A 43 -7.17 -13.59 17.32
N ASN A 44 -6.68 -13.31 16.11
CA ASN A 44 -7.54 -13.16 14.95
C ASN A 44 -8.29 -14.48 14.68
N PRO A 45 -9.62 -14.45 14.51
CA PRO A 45 -10.44 -15.66 14.42
C PRO A 45 -10.23 -16.45 13.12
N HIS A 46 -9.64 -15.83 12.10
CA HIS A 46 -9.44 -16.44 10.78
C HIS A 46 -8.01 -16.96 10.60
N ASP A 47 -7.01 -16.23 11.12
CA ASP A 47 -5.60 -16.59 10.99
C ASP A 47 -4.78 -16.13 12.22
N PRO A 48 -4.26 -17.03 13.07
CA PRO A 48 -3.45 -16.65 14.23
C PRO A 48 -2.08 -16.05 13.87
N HIS A 49 -1.70 -16.07 12.59
CA HIS A 49 -0.50 -15.42 12.09
C HIS A 49 -0.76 -14.07 11.42
N ALA A 50 -2.02 -13.61 11.38
CA ALA A 50 -2.40 -12.35 10.76
C ALA A 50 -1.55 -11.18 11.27
N VAL A 51 -1.09 -10.35 10.34
CA VAL A 51 -0.41 -9.08 10.63
C VAL A 51 -1.19 -7.98 9.94
N ALA A 52 -1.89 -7.19 10.73
CA ALA A 52 -2.65 -6.03 10.26
C ALA A 52 -1.69 -4.88 9.91
N VAL A 53 -2.08 -4.11 8.89
CA VAL A 53 -1.34 -2.93 8.43
C VAL A 53 -2.19 -1.70 8.69
N PHE A 54 -1.63 -0.69 9.34
CA PHE A 54 -2.31 0.57 9.67
C PHE A 54 -1.58 1.76 9.08
N SER A 55 -2.32 2.76 8.62
CA SER A 55 -1.78 4.07 8.24
C SER A 55 -1.27 4.83 9.46
N ILE A 56 -0.54 5.93 9.22
CA ILE A 56 -0.11 6.85 10.28
C ILE A 56 -1.29 7.49 11.03
N ARG A 57 -2.48 7.53 10.41
CA ARG A 57 -3.73 8.04 10.99
C ARG A 57 -4.44 6.99 11.85
N GLY A 58 -3.89 5.78 11.98
CA GLY A 58 -4.47 4.70 12.78
C GLY A 58 -5.63 3.96 12.11
N VAL A 59 -5.83 4.15 10.80
CA VAL A 59 -6.87 3.44 10.03
C VAL A 59 -6.24 2.18 9.45
N GLN A 60 -6.92 1.04 9.62
CA GLN A 60 -6.44 -0.22 9.05
C GLN A 60 -6.55 -0.15 7.53
N LEU A 61 -5.48 -0.57 6.85
CA LEU A 61 -5.34 -0.63 5.39
C LEU A 61 -5.61 -2.04 4.85
N GLY A 62 -5.38 -3.06 5.67
CA GLY A 62 -5.55 -4.47 5.32
C GLY A 62 -4.65 -5.37 6.16
N TYR A 63 -4.25 -6.50 5.58
CA TYR A 63 -3.36 -7.47 6.21
C TYR A 63 -2.22 -7.84 5.27
N LEU A 64 -1.07 -8.21 5.81
CA LEU A 64 -0.04 -8.89 5.01
C LEU A 64 -0.58 -10.23 4.48
N THR A 65 -0.04 -10.69 3.35
CA THR A 65 -0.41 -12.01 2.81
C THR A 65 -0.12 -13.11 3.83
N ALA A 66 -0.99 -14.12 3.88
CA ALA A 66 -0.84 -15.26 4.81
C ALA A 66 0.49 -16.02 4.65
N GLU A 67 1.08 -15.99 3.45
CA GLU A 67 2.42 -16.55 3.19
C GLU A 67 3.53 -15.81 3.96
N ARG A 68 3.44 -14.48 4.04
CA ARG A 68 4.49 -13.63 4.64
C ARG A 68 4.23 -13.32 6.11
N ALA A 69 2.96 -13.31 6.53
CA ALA A 69 2.56 -12.92 7.87
C ALA A 69 3.25 -13.72 9.00
N PRO A 70 3.45 -15.06 8.92
CA PRO A 70 4.16 -15.82 9.96
C PRO A 70 5.61 -15.36 10.15
N TRP A 71 6.34 -15.16 9.05
CA TRP A 71 7.75 -14.76 9.09
C TRP A 71 7.93 -13.34 9.60
N ILE A 72 7.12 -12.40 9.11
CA ILE A 72 7.13 -11.00 9.57
C ILE A 72 6.71 -10.92 11.04
N GLY A 73 5.62 -11.59 11.40
CA GLY A 73 5.13 -11.62 12.77
C GLY A 73 6.13 -12.22 13.76
N ALA A 74 6.89 -13.25 13.35
CA ALA A 74 7.96 -13.82 14.18
C ALA A 74 9.07 -12.81 14.47
N ARG A 75 9.50 -12.05 13.45
CA ARG A 75 10.53 -10.99 13.61
C ARG A 75 10.06 -9.85 14.51
N LEU A 76 8.82 -9.39 14.33
CA LEU A 76 8.20 -8.37 15.20
C LEU A 76 8.15 -8.84 16.66
N ARG A 77 7.74 -10.09 16.92
CA ARG A 77 7.70 -10.66 18.27
C ARG A 77 9.06 -10.87 18.91
N ALA A 78 10.10 -11.08 18.09
CA ALA A 78 11.48 -11.16 18.57
C ALA A 78 12.06 -9.79 18.99
N GLY A 79 11.31 -8.69 18.81
CA GLY A 79 11.76 -7.34 19.12
C GLY A 79 12.75 -6.78 18.11
N GLU A 80 12.80 -7.35 16.90
CA GLU A 80 13.63 -6.81 15.82
C GLU A 80 13.14 -5.42 15.42
N GLU A 81 14.06 -4.51 15.13
CA GLU A 81 13.71 -3.18 14.66
C GLU A 81 13.21 -3.26 13.22
N VAL A 82 11.90 -3.07 13.03
CA VAL A 82 11.22 -3.14 11.74
C VAL A 82 10.59 -1.79 11.42
N ALA A 83 11.01 -1.18 10.32
CA ALA A 83 10.37 0.01 9.78
C ALA A 83 9.59 -0.35 8.51
N ALA A 84 8.41 0.23 8.34
CA ALA A 84 7.57 0.02 7.18
C ALA A 84 7.00 1.34 6.66
N VAL A 85 6.98 1.49 5.34
CA VAL A 85 6.39 2.65 4.66
C VAL A 85 5.45 2.20 3.54
N PHE A 86 4.42 2.99 3.28
CA PHE A 86 3.55 2.80 2.14
C PHE A 86 4.35 2.96 0.84
N GLN A 87 4.22 2.01 -0.09
CA GLN A 87 4.90 2.07 -1.38
C GLN A 87 3.95 2.50 -2.50
N GLY A 88 2.70 2.05 -2.45
CA GLY A 88 1.69 2.34 -3.46
C GLY A 88 0.55 1.32 -3.44
N MET A 89 -0.42 1.51 -4.33
CA MET A 89 -1.58 0.63 -4.46
C MET A 89 -1.78 0.22 -5.93
N GLY A 90 -2.08 -1.06 -6.15
CA GLY A 90 -2.60 -1.58 -7.41
C GLY A 90 -4.09 -1.91 -7.30
N ASP A 91 -4.65 -2.62 -8.28
CA ASP A 91 -6.11 -2.82 -8.35
C ASP A 91 -6.67 -3.62 -7.17
N THR A 92 -5.98 -4.69 -6.79
CA THR A 92 -6.44 -5.71 -5.83
C THR A 92 -5.63 -5.75 -4.53
N ALA A 93 -4.53 -5.02 -4.46
CA ALA A 93 -3.63 -5.02 -3.31
C ALA A 93 -2.89 -3.68 -3.19
N ALA A 94 -2.54 -3.34 -1.97
CA ALA A 94 -1.55 -2.32 -1.69
C ALA A 94 -0.18 -2.92 -1.42
N TYR A 95 0.84 -2.08 -1.40
CA TYR A 95 2.23 -2.50 -1.21
C TYR A 95 2.89 -1.64 -0.14
N VAL A 96 3.64 -2.29 0.74
CA VAL A 96 4.46 -1.63 1.76
C VAL A 96 5.91 -2.07 1.60
N ARG A 97 6.83 -1.15 1.81
CA ARG A 97 8.26 -1.43 1.83
C ARG A 97 8.70 -1.59 3.29
N VAL A 98 9.37 -2.68 3.60
CA VAL A 98 9.82 -3.02 4.95
C VAL A 98 11.33 -3.12 5.00
N ARG A 99 11.92 -2.67 6.11
CA ARG A 99 13.35 -2.75 6.41
C ARG A 99 13.56 -3.31 7.81
N PHE A 100 14.55 -4.19 7.92
CA PHE A 100 14.99 -4.75 9.20
C PHE A 100 16.34 -4.16 9.62
N GLY A 101 16.52 -4.00 10.93
CA GLY A 101 17.77 -3.52 11.54
C GLY A 101 17.90 -2.00 11.53
N GLY A 102 16.77 -1.30 11.57
CA GLY A 102 16.71 0.16 11.74
C GLY A 102 16.82 1.00 10.47
N GLY A 103 16.44 2.27 10.64
CA GLY A 103 16.33 3.26 9.56
C GLY A 103 15.06 3.13 8.73
N VAL A 104 14.79 4.14 7.89
CA VAL A 104 13.62 4.16 7.01
C VAL A 104 13.90 3.34 5.74
N PRO A 105 12.96 2.50 5.27
CA PRO A 105 13.11 1.77 4.02
C PRO A 105 13.25 2.70 2.82
N THR A 106 14.10 2.33 1.85
CA THR A 106 14.19 3.08 0.59
C THR A 106 13.08 2.62 -0.34
N LEU A 107 12.30 3.57 -0.87
CA LEU A 107 11.33 3.25 -1.91
C LEU A 107 12.06 2.91 -3.22
N PRO A 108 11.68 1.83 -3.91
CA PRO A 108 12.18 1.60 -5.26
C PRO A 108 11.73 2.75 -6.14
N VAL A 109 12.62 3.23 -7.03
CA VAL A 109 12.26 4.22 -8.04
C VAL A 109 11.11 3.63 -8.84
N GLY A 110 9.95 4.30 -8.82
CA GLY A 110 8.77 3.80 -9.48
C GLY A 110 9.09 3.52 -10.94
N ARG A 111 8.70 2.34 -11.44
CA ARG A 111 8.49 2.19 -12.87
C ARG A 111 7.42 3.24 -13.18
N GLU A 112 7.77 4.28 -13.93
CA GLU A 112 6.76 5.24 -14.39
C GLU A 112 5.59 4.39 -14.90
N ALA A 113 4.40 4.58 -14.32
CA ALA A 113 3.21 4.05 -14.94
C ALA A 113 3.29 4.54 -16.38
N SER A 114 3.40 3.62 -17.34
CA SER A 114 3.32 3.98 -18.75
C SER A 114 2.07 4.83 -18.85
N LYS A 115 2.23 6.13 -19.12
CA LYS A 115 1.08 6.99 -19.40
C LYS A 115 0.23 6.21 -20.39
N PRO A 116 -1.11 6.10 -20.21
CA PRO A 116 -1.94 5.67 -21.32
C PRO A 116 -1.51 6.53 -22.50
N MET A 117 -1.06 5.85 -23.55
CA MET A 117 -0.63 6.49 -24.76
C MET A 117 -1.90 7.13 -25.33
N ASP A 118 -2.08 8.43 -25.09
CA ASP A 118 -3.10 9.22 -25.76
C ASP A 118 -2.70 9.30 -27.24
N GLU A 119 -2.94 8.22 -27.98
CA GLU A 119 -2.43 8.03 -29.33
C GLU A 119 -3.32 8.68 -30.41
N ASP A 120 -4.45 9.33 -30.06
CA ASP A 120 -5.40 9.82 -31.07
C ASP A 120 -6.10 11.16 -30.71
N PHE A 121 -5.40 12.14 -30.13
CA PHE A 121 -5.90 13.53 -30.15
C PHE A 121 -5.25 14.29 -31.31
N TYR A 122 -5.86 14.20 -32.50
CA TYR A 122 -5.59 15.12 -33.61
C TYR A 122 -6.54 16.32 -33.50
N PRO A 123 -6.07 17.52 -33.12
CA PRO A 123 -6.89 18.71 -33.29
C PRO A 123 -7.17 18.90 -34.78
N ASP A 124 -8.44 19.06 -35.15
CA ASP A 124 -8.81 19.44 -36.51
C ASP A 124 -8.03 20.71 -36.90
N PRO A 125 -7.48 20.78 -38.11
CA PRO A 125 -6.84 22.00 -38.58
C PRO A 125 -7.89 23.12 -38.51
N GLU A 126 -7.53 24.21 -37.82
CA GLU A 126 -8.35 25.42 -37.73
C GLU A 126 -8.93 25.72 -39.11
N GLY A 127 -10.26 25.75 -39.17
CA GLY A 127 -11.00 26.01 -40.40
C GLY A 127 -10.45 27.28 -41.04
N SER A 128 -9.99 27.13 -42.28
CA SER A 128 -9.47 28.23 -43.08
C SER A 128 -10.43 29.41 -43.04
N GLU A 129 -9.94 30.52 -42.51
CA GLU A 129 -10.10 31.89 -43.00
C GLU A 129 -10.60 31.97 -44.46
N TRP A 130 -11.91 31.84 -44.64
CA TRP A 130 -12.67 32.47 -45.73
C TRP A 130 -13.41 33.62 -45.04
N GLY A 131 -12.98 34.88 -45.15
CA GLY A 131 -12.84 35.59 -46.41
C GLY A 131 -14.13 36.38 -46.62
N ALA A 132 -14.01 37.70 -46.44
CA ALA A 132 -15.02 38.78 -46.55
C ALA A 132 -16.26 38.54 -47.42
#